data_AF-A0A7G5ZSQ9-F1
#
_entry.id   AF-A0A7G5ZSQ9-F1
#
_cell.length_a   1.000
_cell.length_b   1.000
_cell.length_c   1.000
_cell.angle_alpha   90.00
_cell.angle_beta   90.00
_cell.angle_gamma   90.00
#
_symmetry.space_group_name_H-M   'P 1'
#
loop_
_entity.id
_entity.type
_entity.pdbx_description
1 polymer ?
#
loop_
_entity_poly.entity_id
_entity_poly.type
_entity_poly.pdbx_seq_one_letter_code
_entity_poly.pdbx_strand_id
1 'polypeptide(L)'
;MSVNVHPLRDEPAGSEIPVPGAQYLGVAVHTDLAIMVGADDAGAVRAGDLFRHDPLVVRGSGEVDGPLPEAAFPVEVAGDVVLESARRVGSEAELRFVNYLGEERDLAFASPGDWMRVDLAGEAQGGAFDAAAARVVGGGMLSIRRAID
;
A
#
# COMPACT_ATOMS: atom_id res chain seq x y z
N MET A 1 21.49 -33.32 -17.08
CA MET A 1 22.36 -32.75 -16.02
C MET A 1 22.69 -31.34 -16.44
N SER A 2 22.32 -30.35 -15.62
CA SER A 2 22.55 -28.95 -15.95
C SER A 2 24.04 -28.63 -15.99
N VAL A 3 24.49 -27.93 -17.01
CA VAL A 3 25.90 -27.51 -17.23
C VAL A 3 26.17 -26.08 -16.77
N ASN A 4 25.19 -25.41 -16.17
CA ASN A 4 25.34 -24.05 -15.67
C ASN A 4 26.10 -24.04 -14.33
N VAL A 5 27.43 -23.97 -14.42
CA VAL A 5 28.32 -23.68 -13.29
C VAL A 5 28.29 -22.17 -13.05
N HIS A 6 27.54 -21.72 -12.05
CA HIS A 6 27.51 -20.31 -11.68
C HIS A 6 28.65 -20.01 -10.70
N PRO A 7 29.57 -19.06 -10.99
CA PRO A 7 30.77 -18.83 -10.19
C PRO A 7 30.52 -18.31 -8.76
N LEU A 8 29.26 -17.96 -8.43
CA LEU A 8 28.84 -17.54 -7.09
C LEU A 8 27.92 -18.57 -6.39
N ARG A 9 27.81 -19.81 -6.90
CA ARG A 9 26.99 -20.85 -6.28
C ARG A 9 27.63 -22.24 -6.40
N ASP A 10 27.85 -22.88 -5.25
CA ASP A 10 28.45 -24.22 -5.18
C ASP A 10 27.45 -25.37 -5.41
N GLU A 11 26.15 -25.13 -5.22
CA GLU A 11 25.12 -26.15 -5.43
C GLU A 11 24.76 -26.29 -6.92
N PRO A 12 24.68 -27.52 -7.45
CA PRO A 12 24.28 -27.77 -8.82
C PRO A 12 22.90 -27.16 -9.07
N ALA A 13 22.62 -26.71 -10.30
CA ALA A 13 21.28 -26.28 -10.65
C ALA A 13 20.26 -27.36 -10.27
N GLY A 14 19.12 -26.95 -9.71
CA GLY A 14 18.06 -27.88 -9.32
C GLY A 14 17.57 -28.70 -10.51
N SER A 15 16.81 -29.76 -10.24
CA SER A 15 16.26 -30.62 -11.29
C SER A 15 15.51 -29.82 -12.35
N GLU A 16 15.90 -30.00 -13.61
CA GLU A 16 15.21 -29.40 -14.76
C GLU A 16 13.92 -30.17 -15.02
N ILE A 17 12.78 -29.56 -14.67
CA ILE A 17 11.45 -30.11 -14.92
C ILE A 17 10.86 -29.36 -16.12
N PRO A 18 10.47 -30.02 -17.22
CA PRO A 18 9.85 -29.34 -18.35
C PRO A 18 8.51 -28.75 -17.92
N VAL A 19 8.33 -27.44 -18.13
CA VAL A 19 7.07 -26.71 -17.84
C VAL A 19 6.50 -26.13 -19.15
N PRO A 20 6.11 -26.97 -20.14
CA PRO A 20 5.64 -26.49 -21.43
C PRO A 20 4.38 -25.61 -21.32
N GLY A 21 3.57 -25.80 -20.28
CA GLY A 21 2.40 -24.97 -20.00
C GLY A 21 2.71 -23.53 -19.59
N ALA A 22 3.95 -23.22 -19.18
CA ALA A 22 4.35 -21.86 -18.81
C ALA A 22 4.60 -20.95 -20.04
N GLN A 23 4.47 -21.47 -21.26
CA GLN A 23 4.68 -20.68 -22.47
C GLN A 23 3.50 -19.77 -22.82
N TYR A 24 2.34 -19.94 -22.18
CA TYR A 24 1.10 -19.17 -22.47
C TYR A 24 0.69 -19.19 -23.95
N LEU A 25 1.09 -20.22 -24.71
CA LEU A 25 0.71 -20.35 -26.13
C LEU A 25 -0.81 -20.43 -26.27
N GLY A 26 -1.39 -19.53 -27.07
CA GLY A 26 -2.83 -19.45 -27.29
C GLY A 26 -3.61 -18.79 -26.13
N VAL A 27 -2.94 -18.32 -25.07
CA VAL A 27 -3.57 -17.58 -23.96
C VAL A 27 -3.46 -16.09 -24.24
N ALA A 28 -4.59 -15.39 -24.26
CA ALA A 28 -4.61 -13.94 -24.35
C ALA A 28 -4.15 -13.33 -23.01
N VAL A 29 -3.00 -12.67 -23.03
CA VAL A 29 -2.47 -11.92 -21.88
C VAL A 29 -2.79 -10.44 -22.09
N HIS A 30 -3.44 -9.84 -21.11
CA HIS A 30 -3.72 -8.41 -21.09
C HIS A 30 -2.76 -7.75 -20.11
N THR A 31 -2.14 -6.66 -20.53
CA THR A 31 -1.21 -5.88 -19.71
C THR A 31 -1.57 -4.43 -19.83
N ASP A 32 -1.91 -3.82 -18.70
CA ASP A 32 -2.16 -2.39 -18.62
C ASP A 32 -0.89 -1.68 -18.15
N LEU A 33 -0.53 -0.61 -18.84
CA LEU A 33 0.67 0.18 -18.57
C LEU A 33 0.34 1.66 -18.66
N ALA A 34 0.91 2.46 -17.77
CA ALA A 34 0.90 3.91 -17.84
C ALA A 34 2.34 4.43 -17.86
N ILE A 35 2.58 5.46 -18.69
CA ILE A 35 3.87 6.13 -18.79
C ILE A 35 3.67 7.58 -18.38
N MET A 36 4.41 8.00 -17.36
CA MET A 36 4.44 9.39 -16.90
C MET A 36 5.83 9.97 -17.11
N VAL A 37 5.96 10.94 -18.01
CA VAL A 37 7.25 11.55 -18.34
C VAL A 37 7.50 12.75 -17.44
N GLY A 38 8.67 12.83 -16.83
CA GLY A 38 9.10 14.00 -16.07
C GLY A 38 8.48 14.14 -14.67
N ALA A 39 7.84 13.09 -14.15
CA ALA A 39 7.47 13.03 -12.75
C ALA A 39 8.71 12.86 -11.87
N ASP A 40 8.67 13.47 -10.69
CA ASP A 40 9.57 13.09 -9.60
C ASP A 40 9.11 11.78 -8.96
N ASP A 41 9.95 11.20 -8.11
CA ASP A 41 9.67 9.91 -7.47
C ASP A 41 8.35 9.92 -6.69
N ALA A 42 8.04 11.03 -6.00
CA ALA A 42 6.80 11.21 -5.25
C ALA A 42 5.56 11.24 -6.16
N GLY A 43 5.63 11.98 -7.27
CA GLY A 43 4.59 12.04 -8.29
C GLY A 43 4.37 10.68 -8.96
N ALA A 44 5.44 9.93 -9.24
CA ALA A 44 5.36 8.60 -9.82
C ALA A 44 4.66 7.61 -8.88
N VAL A 45 4.95 7.65 -7.58
CA VAL A 45 4.30 6.81 -6.56
C VAL A 45 2.80 7.12 -6.48
N ARG A 46 2.40 8.38 -6.33
CA ARG A 46 0.98 8.78 -6.30
C ARG A 46 0.22 8.39 -7.58
N ALA A 47 0.85 8.59 -8.74
CA ALA A 47 0.26 8.21 -10.01
C ALA A 47 0.09 6.68 -10.13
N GLY A 48 1.03 5.91 -9.56
CA GLY A 48 0.95 4.47 -9.47
C GLY A 48 -0.29 3.99 -8.70
N ASP A 49 -0.60 4.62 -7.57
CA ASP A 49 -1.79 4.27 -6.79
C ASP A 49 -3.08 4.58 -7.55
N LEU A 50 -3.17 5.76 -8.18
CA LEU A 50 -4.33 6.13 -9.02
C LEU A 50 -4.51 5.21 -10.24
N PHE A 51 -3.41 4.70 -10.79
CA PHE A 51 -3.47 3.77 -11.92
C PHE A 51 -3.92 2.37 -11.50
N ARG A 52 -3.58 1.92 -10.29
CA ARG A 52 -3.93 0.57 -9.79
C ARG A 52 -5.32 0.48 -9.21
N HIS A 53 -5.88 1.58 -8.72
CA HIS A 53 -7.13 1.58 -7.97
C HIS A 53 -8.26 2.27 -8.72
N ASP A 54 -9.24 1.48 -9.15
CA ASP A 54 -10.48 2.00 -9.68
C ASP A 54 -11.33 2.64 -8.57
N PRO A 55 -11.95 3.81 -8.83
CA PRO A 55 -12.89 4.40 -7.89
C PRO A 55 -14.13 3.52 -7.75
N LEU A 56 -14.42 3.10 -6.52
CA LEU A 56 -15.64 2.36 -6.21
C LEU A 56 -16.79 3.35 -6.03
N VAL A 57 -17.78 3.28 -6.92
CA VAL A 57 -18.97 4.13 -6.88
C VAL A 57 -20.21 3.30 -6.57
N VAL A 58 -21.02 3.79 -5.64
CA VAL A 58 -22.33 3.19 -5.30
C VAL A 58 -23.37 4.29 -5.34
N ARG A 59 -24.49 4.02 -6.02
CA ARG A 59 -25.63 4.95 -6.03
C ARG A 59 -26.32 4.93 -4.68
N GLY A 60 -26.45 6.10 -4.05
CA GLY A 60 -27.25 6.28 -2.86
C GLY A 60 -28.75 6.21 -3.16
N SER A 61 -29.56 6.00 -2.12
CA SER A 61 -31.03 6.01 -2.17
C SER A 61 -31.65 7.31 -1.66
N GLY A 62 -30.84 8.34 -1.42
CA GLY A 62 -31.28 9.66 -0.96
C GLY A 62 -31.84 10.54 -2.07
N GLU A 63 -32.36 11.71 -1.70
CA GLU A 63 -32.79 12.73 -2.66
C GLU A 63 -31.59 13.28 -3.45
N VAL A 64 -31.81 13.62 -4.73
CA VAL A 64 -30.76 13.99 -5.70
C VAL A 64 -29.95 15.21 -5.26
N ASP A 65 -30.56 16.13 -4.50
CA ASP A 65 -29.95 17.37 -4.00
C ASP A 65 -29.94 17.45 -2.47
N GLY A 66 -30.12 16.30 -1.79
CA GLY A 66 -30.01 16.20 -0.34
C GLY A 66 -28.55 16.35 0.13
N PRO A 67 -28.32 16.65 1.42
CA PRO A 67 -26.97 16.69 1.96
C PRO A 67 -26.31 15.32 1.84
N LEU A 68 -25.01 15.30 1.50
CA LEU A 68 -24.22 14.08 1.52
C LEU A 68 -24.08 13.58 2.97
N PRO A 69 -24.11 12.25 3.20
CA PRO A 69 -23.82 11.70 4.52
C PRO A 69 -22.36 11.98 4.90
N GLU A 70 -22.11 12.10 6.20
CA GLU A 70 -20.74 12.15 6.71
C GLU A 70 -20.01 10.84 6.39
N ALA A 71 -18.69 10.94 6.16
CA ALA A 71 -17.87 9.77 5.92
C ALA A 71 -17.87 8.87 7.16
N ALA A 72 -18.21 7.59 6.98
CA ALA A 72 -18.19 6.61 8.07
C ALA A 72 -16.78 6.41 8.68
N PHE A 73 -15.74 6.71 7.90
CA PHE A 73 -14.35 6.66 8.34
C PHE A 73 -13.62 7.88 7.79
N PRO A 74 -13.69 9.03 8.47
CA PRO A 74 -13.15 10.30 7.97
C PRO A 74 -11.62 10.30 8.13
N VAL A 75 -10.93 9.92 7.06
CA VAL A 75 -9.46 9.93 7.00
C VAL A 75 -8.97 10.64 5.76
N GLU A 76 -7.87 11.36 5.91
CA GLU A 76 -7.17 12.03 4.83
C GLU A 76 -5.68 11.69 4.93
N VAL A 77 -5.09 11.38 3.78
CA VAL A 77 -3.64 11.22 3.64
C VAL A 77 -3.21 12.23 2.59
N ALA A 78 -2.40 13.18 3.01
CA ALA A 78 -1.73 14.14 2.15
C ALA A 78 -0.24 13.79 2.07
N GLY A 79 0.48 14.42 1.14
CA GLY A 79 1.94 14.30 1.05
C GLY A 79 2.45 13.11 0.22
N ASP A 80 3.65 12.64 0.59
CA ASP A 80 4.46 11.69 -0.20
C ASP A 80 4.50 10.27 0.40
N VAL A 81 4.03 10.08 1.63
CA VAL A 81 3.92 8.77 2.27
C VAL A 81 2.58 8.16 1.91
N VAL A 82 2.58 6.96 1.34
CA VAL A 82 1.36 6.34 0.81
C VAL A 82 0.77 5.31 1.74
N LEU A 83 -0.56 5.17 1.68
CA LEU A 83 -1.34 4.16 2.39
C LEU A 83 -1.37 2.87 1.56
N GLU A 84 -0.65 1.85 2.01
CA GLU A 84 -0.54 0.57 1.30
C GLU A 84 -1.53 -0.49 1.80
N SER A 85 -2.05 -0.32 3.02
CA SER A 85 -3.04 -1.24 3.57
C SER A 85 -3.93 -0.54 4.56
N ALA A 86 -5.24 -0.74 4.40
CA ALA A 86 -6.26 -0.39 5.37
C ALA A 86 -7.13 -1.62 5.61
N ARG A 87 -7.22 -2.07 6.86
CA ARG A 87 -7.98 -3.28 7.21
C ARG A 87 -8.69 -3.15 8.55
N ARG A 88 -9.78 -3.91 8.69
CA ARG A 88 -10.45 -4.15 9.98
C ARG A 88 -9.85 -5.35 10.67
N VAL A 89 -9.52 -5.22 11.95
CA VAL A 89 -9.04 -6.28 12.84
C VAL A 89 -9.98 -6.30 14.05
N GLY A 90 -11.00 -7.16 14.04
CA GLY A 90 -12.04 -7.16 15.07
C GLY A 90 -12.81 -5.84 15.12
N SER A 91 -12.78 -5.15 16.26
CA SER A 91 -13.35 -3.81 16.48
C SER A 91 -12.32 -2.69 16.28
N GLU A 92 -11.25 -2.94 15.54
CA GLU A 92 -10.18 -1.97 15.31
C GLU A 92 -9.93 -1.79 13.80
N ALA A 93 -9.48 -0.60 13.42
CA ALA A 93 -8.94 -0.31 12.09
C ALA A 93 -7.42 -0.20 12.18
N GLU A 94 -6.72 -0.94 11.33
CA GLU A 94 -5.27 -0.90 11.19
C GLU A 94 -4.89 -0.37 9.80
N LEU A 95 -4.02 0.65 9.80
CA LEU A 95 -3.49 1.30 8.61
C LEU A 95 -1.98 1.10 8.53
N ARG A 96 -1.45 0.91 7.32
CA ARG A 96 -0.02 0.81 7.04
C ARG A 96 0.38 1.77 5.95
N PHE A 97 1.42 2.52 6.26
CA PHE A 97 2.01 3.55 5.43
C PHE A 97 3.43 3.18 5.03
N VAL A 98 3.82 3.55 3.81
CA VAL A 98 5.16 3.30 3.26
C VAL A 98 5.71 4.58 2.65
N ASN A 99 6.96 4.89 2.97
CA ASN A 99 7.71 5.93 2.32
C ASN A 99 8.66 5.29 1.29
N TYR A 100 8.31 5.40 0.02
CA TYR A 100 9.13 4.88 -1.08
C TYR A 100 10.32 5.77 -1.43
N LEU A 101 10.41 6.98 -0.87
CA LEU A 101 11.50 7.91 -1.13
C LEU A 101 12.71 7.59 -0.26
N GLY A 102 13.89 8.05 -0.68
CA GLY A 102 15.14 7.84 0.08
C GLY A 102 15.29 8.72 1.33
N GLU A 103 14.52 9.81 1.41
CA GLU A 103 14.56 10.76 2.52
C GLU A 103 13.37 10.57 3.45
N GLU A 104 13.52 10.97 4.71
CA GLU A 104 12.40 11.03 5.66
C GLU A 104 11.33 12.03 5.19
N ARG A 105 10.06 11.66 5.38
CA ARG A 105 8.90 12.46 5.02
C ARG A 105 7.88 12.51 6.16
N ASP A 106 7.15 13.61 6.22
CA ASP A 106 5.99 13.72 7.09
C ASP A 106 4.89 12.78 6.58
N LEU A 107 4.20 12.13 7.51
CA LEU A 107 3.10 11.22 7.19
C LEU A 107 1.91 11.98 6.59
N ALA A 108 1.69 13.23 7.03
CA ALA A 108 0.58 14.09 6.61
C ALA A 108 -0.79 13.36 6.61
N PHE A 109 -1.04 12.61 7.69
CA PHE A 109 -2.27 11.87 7.93
C PHE A 109 -3.16 12.61 8.92
N ALA A 110 -4.42 12.80 8.56
CA ALA A 110 -5.45 13.35 9.43
C ALA A 110 -6.59 12.35 9.62
N SER A 111 -6.91 12.08 10.88
CA SER A 111 -8.04 11.26 11.29
C SER A 111 -8.44 11.65 12.70
N PRO A 112 -9.73 11.63 13.05
CA PRO A 112 -10.13 11.71 14.45
C PRO A 112 -9.71 10.46 15.22
N GLY A 113 -9.80 10.54 16.55
CA GLY A 113 -9.59 9.43 17.47
C GLY A 113 -8.12 9.17 17.80
N ASP A 114 -7.92 8.34 18.83
CA ASP A 114 -6.60 7.98 19.33
C ASP A 114 -6.04 6.80 18.54
N TRP A 115 -4.83 7.00 18.03
CA TRP A 115 -4.09 5.98 17.30
C TRP A 115 -2.92 5.47 18.13
N MET A 116 -2.55 4.22 17.91
CA MET A 116 -1.38 3.59 18.49
C MET A 116 -0.53 2.95 17.41
N ARG A 117 0.78 2.93 17.59
CA ARG A 117 1.68 2.26 16.65
C ARG A 117 1.61 0.74 16.85
N VAL A 118 1.69 0.01 15.75
CA VAL A 118 1.78 -1.45 15.77
C VAL A 118 2.92 -1.94 14.87
N ASP A 119 3.43 -3.13 15.14
CA ASP A 119 4.42 -3.78 14.30
C ASP A 119 3.77 -4.51 13.09
N LEU A 120 4.57 -5.28 12.36
CA LEU A 120 4.10 -6.06 11.21
C LEU A 120 3.15 -7.21 11.60
N ALA A 121 3.31 -7.78 12.79
CA ALA A 121 2.42 -8.79 13.35
C ALA A 121 1.11 -8.17 13.88
N GLY A 122 1.06 -6.85 14.02
CA GLY A 122 -0.06 -6.12 14.57
C GLY A 122 -0.01 -6.00 16.09
N GLU A 123 1.16 -6.23 16.69
CA GLU A 123 1.38 -6.08 18.13
C GLU A 123 1.62 -4.61 18.48
N ALA A 124 1.03 -4.18 19.60
CA ALA A 124 1.12 -2.83 20.10
C ALA A 124 2.58 -2.42 20.40
N GLN A 125 3.02 -1.32 19.80
CA GLN A 125 4.25 -0.64 20.18
C GLN A 125 3.87 0.49 21.13
N GLY A 126 4.37 0.44 22.37
CA GLY A 126 3.95 1.35 23.44
C GLY A 126 4.12 2.84 23.11
N GLY A 127 3.26 3.68 23.68
CA GLY A 127 3.24 5.13 23.52
C GLY A 127 2.05 5.64 22.69
N ALA A 128 1.59 6.85 22.99
CA ALA A 128 0.60 7.53 22.17
C ALA A 128 1.22 7.89 20.81
N PHE A 129 0.47 7.71 19.72
CA PHE A 129 0.90 8.12 18.39
C PHE A 129 0.35 9.53 18.08
N ASP A 130 1.26 10.49 17.89
CA ASP A 130 0.90 11.82 17.38
C ASP A 130 0.96 11.81 15.85
N ALA A 131 -0.20 11.72 15.21
CA ALA A 131 -0.33 11.73 13.76
C ALA A 131 0.20 13.02 13.11
N ALA A 132 0.07 14.17 13.79
CA ALA A 132 0.45 15.47 13.24
C ALA A 132 1.97 15.64 13.17
N ALA A 133 2.72 15.01 14.09
CA ALA A 133 4.17 15.03 14.12
C ALA A 133 4.82 13.77 13.52
N ALA A 134 4.02 12.83 13.01
CA ALA A 134 4.52 11.56 12.53
C ALA A 134 5.37 11.70 11.27
N ARG A 135 6.55 11.06 11.30
CA ARG A 135 7.50 10.99 10.18
C ARG A 135 7.85 9.55 9.88
N VAL A 136 8.10 9.26 8.61
CA VAL A 136 8.49 7.93 8.13
C VAL A 136 9.84 8.05 7.43
N VAL A 137 10.84 7.32 7.95
CA VAL A 137 12.19 7.27 7.37
C VAL A 137 12.15 6.80 5.91
N GLY A 138 13.14 7.19 5.12
CA GLY A 138 13.24 6.77 3.71
C GLY A 138 13.30 5.26 3.55
N GLY A 139 12.54 4.71 2.61
CA GLY A 139 12.35 3.26 2.42
C GLY A 139 11.65 2.57 3.60
N GLY A 140 11.13 3.33 4.56
CA GLY A 140 10.54 2.84 5.79
C GLY A 140 9.04 2.62 5.70
N MET A 141 8.51 2.02 6.77
CA MET A 141 7.07 1.84 6.96
C MET A 141 6.64 2.19 8.38
N LEU A 142 5.36 2.51 8.51
CA LEU A 142 4.69 2.81 9.77
C LEU A 142 3.33 2.11 9.76
N SER A 143 2.95 1.46 10.86
CA SER A 143 1.61 0.90 11.03
C SER A 143 0.98 1.45 12.28
N ILE A 144 -0.29 1.79 12.18
CA ILE A 144 -1.07 2.37 13.27
C ILE A 144 -2.42 1.68 13.36
N ARG A 145 -3.01 1.68 14.56
CA ARG A 145 -4.31 1.12 14.82
C ARG A 145 -5.15 2.05 15.69
N ARG A 146 -6.46 2.05 15.49
CA ARG A 146 -7.45 2.63 16.41
C ARG A 146 -8.64 1.73 16.57
N ALA A 147 -9.36 1.84 17.68
CA ALA A 147 -10.70 1.27 17.81
C ALA A 147 -11.68 1.93 16.81
N ILE A 148 -12.63 1.15 16.32
CA ILE A 148 -13.77 1.61 15.51
C ILE A 148 -15.06 1.11 16.15
N ASP A 149 -16.05 2.01 16.25
CA ASP A 149 -17.38 1.71 16.77
C ASP A 149 -18.21 0.84 15.80
#